data_AF-A0A101XA35-F1
#
_entry.id   AF-A0A101XA35-F1
#
_cell.length_a   1.000
_cell.length_b   1.000
_cell.length_c   1.000
_cell.angle_alpha   90.00
_cell.angle_beta   90.00
_cell.angle_gamma   90.00
#
_symmetry.space_group_name_H-M   'P 1'
#
loop_
_entity.id
_entity.type
_entity.pdbx_description
1 polymer ?
#
loop_
_entity_poly.entity_id
_entity_poly.type
_entity_poly.pdbx_seq_one_letter_code
_entity_poly.pdbx_strand_id
1 'polypeptide(L)' 'MKREYVHTLNSTAIAIERTITAILENNQEEDGTVKIPKVLNKYLEAFPKAPRDYIHPRGKVIRDSNGRVIEVRRA' A
#
# COMPACT_ATOMS: atom_id res chain seq x y z
N MET A 1 15.95 -18.67 48.01
CA MET A 1 15.80 -18.10 46.65
C MET A 1 15.02 -16.81 46.76
N LYS A 2 15.60 -15.67 46.38
CA LYS A 2 14.91 -14.36 46.40
C LYS A 2 14.39 -14.09 44.99
N ARG A 3 13.09 -13.77 44.86
CA ARG A 3 12.48 -13.42 43.57
C ARG A 3 12.68 -11.93 43.33
N GLU A 4 13.08 -11.56 42.13
CA GLU A 4 13.25 -10.16 41.69
C GLU A 4 12.38 -9.92 40.45
N TYR A 5 12.05 -8.65 40.21
CA TYR A 5 11.22 -8.25 39.08
C TYR A 5 12.06 -8.09 37.80
N VAL A 6 11.49 -8.48 36.67
CA VAL A 6 12.10 -8.23 35.35
C VAL A 6 11.86 -6.79 34.89
N HIS A 7 12.81 -6.23 34.16
CA HIS A 7 12.60 -5.00 33.39
C HIS A 7 11.85 -5.32 32.10
N THR A 8 10.96 -4.42 31.68
CA THR A 8 10.21 -4.54 30.43
C THR A 8 10.68 -3.48 29.43
N LEU A 9 10.70 -3.85 28.16
CA LEU A 9 10.93 -2.94 27.03
C LEU A 9 9.79 -3.11 26.03
N ASN A 10 9.37 -2.01 25.42
CA ASN A 10 8.47 -2.02 24.28
C ASN A 10 9.00 -1.07 23.19
N SER A 11 8.73 -1.43 21.93
CA SER A 11 9.01 -0.60 20.76
C SER A 11 8.14 -1.07 19.59
N THR A 12 7.61 -0.13 18.80
CA THR A 12 6.84 -0.44 17.60
C THR A 12 7.78 -0.73 16.45
N ALA A 13 7.78 -1.95 15.94
CA ALA A 13 8.57 -2.30 14.76
C ALA A 13 7.99 -1.65 13.48
N ILE A 14 6.67 -1.77 13.27
CA ILE A 14 5.98 -1.28 12.07
C ILE A 14 4.57 -0.81 12.44
N ALA A 15 4.29 0.47 12.22
CA ALA A 15 2.94 1.04 12.31
C ALA A 15 2.30 1.02 10.91
N ILE A 16 1.51 -0.02 10.63
CA ILE A 16 1.07 -0.40 9.26
C ILE A 16 0.51 0.79 8.47
N GLU A 17 -0.46 1.52 9.02
CA GLU A 17 -1.13 2.62 8.33
C GLU A 17 -0.13 3.71 7.90
N ARG A 18 0.75 4.11 8.82
CA ARG A 18 1.77 5.15 8.57
C ARG A 18 2.83 4.65 7.59
N THR A 19 3.20 3.39 7.67
CA THR A 19 4.15 2.76 6.74
C THR A 19 3.58 2.72 5.32
N ILE A 20 2.30 2.37 5.15
CA ILE A 20 1.65 2.37 3.84
C ILE A 20 1.61 3.80 3.26
N THR A 21 1.19 4.80 4.04
CA THR A 21 1.19 6.20 3.59
C THR A 21 2.59 6.65 3.15
N ALA A 22 3.62 6.38 3.95
CA ALA A 22 4.99 6.74 3.60
C ALA A 22 5.47 6.04 2.32
N ILE A 23 5.13 4.77 2.11
CA ILE A 23 5.46 4.06 0.86
C ILE A 23 4.78 4.73 -0.33
N LEU A 24 3.49 5.05 -0.23
CA LEU A 24 2.74 5.68 -1.31
C LEU A 24 3.31 7.05 -1.68
N GLU A 25 3.53 7.92 -0.68
CA GLU A 25 3.99 9.29 -0.90
C GLU A 25 5.43 9.35 -1.42
N ASN A 26 6.34 8.51 -0.90
CA ASN A 26 7.76 8.57 -1.27
C ASN A 26 8.09 7.81 -2.57
N ASN A 27 7.17 7.00 -3.09
CA ASN A 27 7.39 6.24 -4.32
C ASN A 27 6.37 6.58 -5.42
N GLN A 28 5.64 7.69 -5.27
CA GLN A 28 4.76 8.20 -6.32
C GLN A 28 5.59 8.81 -7.45
N GLU A 29 5.28 8.44 -8.68
CA GLU A 29 5.87 8.96 -9.92
C GLU A 29 4.97 10.06 -10.52
N GLU A 30 5.50 10.83 -11.48
CA GLU A 30 4.78 11.98 -12.09
C GLU A 30 3.46 11.60 -12.77
N ASP A 31 3.33 10.36 -13.26
CA ASP A 31 2.12 9.84 -13.90
C ASP A 31 1.09 9.30 -12.89
N GLY A 32 1.34 9.47 -11.60
CA GLY A 32 0.49 9.01 -10.52
C GLY A 32 0.61 7.52 -10.20
N THR A 33 1.50 6.78 -10.87
CA THR A 33 1.85 5.42 -10.45
C THR A 33 2.66 5.45 -9.16
N VAL A 34 2.61 4.37 -8.38
CA VAL A 34 3.46 4.22 -7.20
C VAL A 34 4.35 3.00 -7.39
N LYS A 35 5.66 3.22 -7.36
CA LYS A 35 6.64 2.15 -7.42
C LYS A 35 6.66 1.37 -6.11
N ILE A 36 6.62 0.05 -6.19
CA ILE A 36 6.68 -0.82 -5.02
C ILE A 36 8.15 -1.04 -4.63
N PRO A 37 8.53 -0.84 -3.36
CA PRO A 37 9.88 -1.17 -2.89
C PRO A 37 10.22 -2.64 -3.15
N LYS A 38 11.33 -2.91 -3.85
CA LYS A 38 11.75 -4.27 -4.26
C LYS A 38 11.77 -5.29 -3.13
N VAL A 39 12.06 -4.85 -1.90
CA VAL A 39 12.09 -5.70 -0.70
C VAL A 39 10.73 -6.30 -0.36
N LEU A 40 9.63 -5.70 -0.85
CA LEU A 40 8.26 -6.17 -0.63
C LEU A 40 7.81 -7.23 -1.64
N ASN A 41 8.49 -7.37 -2.79
CA ASN A 41 8.05 -8.24 -3.89
C ASN A 41 7.85 -9.70 -3.44
N LYS A 42 8.77 -10.25 -2.63
CA LYS A 42 8.69 -11.62 -2.11
C LYS A 42 7.43 -11.89 -1.26
N TYR A 43 6.84 -10.85 -0.66
CA TYR A 43 5.62 -10.96 0.13
C TYR A 43 4.35 -10.83 -0.72
N LEU A 44 4.47 -10.19 -1.88
CA LEU A 44 3.37 -9.96 -2.81
C LEU A 44 3.18 -11.13 -3.78
N GLU A 45 4.23 -11.91 -4.04
CA GLU A 45 4.18 -13.13 -4.87
C GLU A 45 3.15 -14.17 -4.40
N ALA A 46 2.91 -14.24 -3.09
CA ALA A 46 1.89 -15.13 -2.51
C ALA A 46 0.47 -14.82 -2.97
N PHE A 47 0.23 -13.62 -3.52
CA PHE A 47 -1.09 -13.16 -3.95
C PHE A 47 -1.10 -12.94 -5.47
N PRO A 48 -1.75 -13.81 -6.26
CA PRO A 48 -1.73 -13.72 -7.73
C PRO A 48 -2.22 -12.39 -8.32
N LYS A 49 -3.06 -11.65 -7.59
CA LYS A 49 -3.61 -10.35 -8.00
C LYS A 49 -2.86 -9.14 -7.40
N ALA A 50 -1.85 -9.36 -6.56
CA ALA A 50 -1.11 -8.26 -5.98
C ALA A 50 -0.20 -7.59 -7.04
N PRO A 51 -0.12 -6.25 -7.05
CA PRO A 51 0.85 -5.55 -7.88
C PRO A 51 2.27 -5.87 -7.38
N ARG A 52 3.21 -6.11 -8.31
CA ARG A 52 4.60 -6.47 -7.95
C ARG A 52 5.56 -5.30 -8.06
N ASP A 53 5.48 -4.56 -9.15
CA ASP A 53 6.43 -3.49 -9.45
C ASP A 53 5.81 -2.11 -9.28
N TYR A 54 4.54 -1.94 -9.67
CA TYR A 54 3.84 -0.65 -9.64
C TYR A 54 2.37 -0.81 -9.24
N ILE A 55 1.86 0.16 -8.47
CA ILE A 55 0.44 0.42 -8.27
C ILE A 55 0.03 1.46 -9.30
N HIS A 56 -1.05 1.20 -10.04
CA HIS A 56 -1.56 2.14 -11.03
C HIS A 56 -2.78 2.89 -10.50
N PRO A 57 -2.90 4.21 -10.77
CA PRO A 57 -4.08 4.96 -10.40
C PRO A 57 -5.30 4.40 -11.13
N ARG A 58 -6.42 4.30 -10.41
CA ARG A 58 -7.68 3.88 -11.04
C ARG A 58 -8.22 5.06 -11.84
N GLY A 59 -8.50 4.84 -13.12
CA GLY A 59 -9.24 5.81 -13.91
C GLY A 59 -10.61 6.12 -13.30
N LYS A 60 -11.07 7.37 -13.39
CA LYS A 60 -12.39 7.79 -12.95
C LYS A 60 -13.43 7.27 -13.95
N VAL A 61 -14.27 6.35 -13.47
CA VAL A 61 -15.39 5.79 -14.25
C VAL A 61 -16.57 6.75 -14.17
N ILE A 62 -16.93 7.36 -15.29
CA ILE A 62 -18.16 8.16 -15.44
C ILE A 62 -19.29 7.21 -15.81
N ARG A 63 -20.39 7.30 -15.06
CA ARG A 63 -21.59 6.48 -15.25
C ARG A 63 -22.80 7.35 -15.59
N ASP A 64 -23.72 6.83 -16.39
CA ASP A 64 -24.99 7.49 -16.68
C ASP A 64 -25.96 7.39 -15.48
N SER A 65 -27.12 8.03 -15.60
CA SER A 65 -28.20 7.95 -14.61
C SER A 65 -28.74 6.53 -14.38
N ASN A 66 -28.43 5.59 -15.27
CA ASN A 66 -28.80 4.17 -15.19
C ASN A 66 -27.63 3.28 -14.71
N GLY A 67 -26.49 3.87 -14.32
CA GLY A 67 -25.31 3.16 -13.80
C GLY A 67 -24.39 2.54 -14.86
N ARG A 68 -24.65 2.73 -16.16
CA ARG A 68 -23.80 2.22 -17.26
C ARG A 68 -22.54 3.05 -17.38
N VAL A 69 -21.41 2.41 -17.66
CA VAL A 69 -20.13 3.10 -17.87
C VAL A 69 -20.18 3.86 -19.20
N ILE A 70 -20.03 5.18 -19.16
CA ILE A 70 -19.99 6.05 -20.34
C ILE A 70 -18.53 6.30 -20.76
N GLU A 71 -17.66 6.59 -19.80
CA GLU A 71 -16.29 7.04 -20.06
C GLU A 71 -15.38 6.62 -18.89
N VAL A 72 -14.14 6.22 -19.17
CA VAL A 72 -13.12 6.04 -18.14
C VAL A 72 -12.03 7.09 -18.37
N ARG A 73 -12.03 8.13 -17.54
CA ARG A 73 -10.98 9.16 -17.59
C ARG A 73 -9.75 8.63 -16.86
N ARG A 74 -8.59 8.67 -17.51
CA ARG A 74 -7.32 8.44 -16.81
C ARG A 74 -7.12 9.56 -15.80
N ALA A 75 -6.71 9.18 -14.59
CA ALA A 75 -6.40 10.13 -13.52
C ALA A 75 -5.14 10.93 -13.88
#